data_AF-A0A2D7I6L4-F1
#
_entry.id   AF-A0A2D7I6L4-F1
#
_cell.length_a   1.000
_cell.length_b   1.000
_cell.length_c   1.000
_cell.angle_alpha   90.00
_cell.angle_beta   90.00
_cell.angle_gamma   90.00
#
_symmetry.space_group_name_H-M   'P 1'
#
loop_
_entity.id
_entity.type
_entity.pdbx_description
1 polymer ?
#
loop_
_entity_poly.entity_id
_entity_poly.type
_entity_poly.pdbx_seq_one_letter_code
_entity_poly.pdbx_strand_id
1 'polypeptide(L)'
;MNWFKNRESIRPLPKKCIADCSGSGDATENVKFWVKHLQFDGPKDHFKDYLEGYGAWDDKQLEDHEENKMRVLWCWACNCFDDPVSYDYLYLER
;
A
#
# COMPACT_ATOMS: atom_id res chain seq x y z
N MET A 1 3.61 18.64 9.12
CA MET A 1 3.65 17.17 8.92
C MET A 1 4.55 16.92 7.72
N ASN A 2 5.85 16.71 7.94
CA ASN A 2 6.90 16.69 6.89
C ASN A 2 7.26 15.27 6.45
N TRP A 3 6.27 14.39 6.32
CA TRP A 3 6.43 13.00 5.88
C TRP A 3 7.00 12.89 4.46
N PHE A 4 6.88 13.94 3.65
CA PHE A 4 7.14 13.94 2.20
C PHE A 4 8.53 14.41 1.78
N LYS A 5 9.43 14.71 2.72
CA LYS A 5 10.74 15.29 2.38
C LYS A 5 11.70 14.17 1.92
N ASN A 6 12.07 14.18 0.62
CA ASN A 6 13.05 13.28 -0.03
C ASN A 6 12.57 11.86 -0.45
N ARG A 7 11.26 11.62 -0.65
CA ARG A 7 10.74 10.31 -1.09
C ARG A 7 10.44 10.29 -2.59
N GLU A 8 10.90 9.27 -3.34
CA GLU A 8 10.48 9.05 -4.75
C GLU A 8 9.04 8.51 -4.76
N SER A 9 8.15 9.12 -5.55
CA SER A 9 6.76 8.71 -5.66
C SER A 9 6.62 7.42 -6.48
N ILE A 10 5.89 6.44 -5.96
CA ILE A 10 5.35 5.37 -6.79
C ILE A 10 4.20 5.98 -7.60
N ARG A 11 4.20 5.74 -8.92
CA ARG A 11 3.16 6.21 -9.86
C ARG A 11 1.74 5.93 -9.32
N PRO A 12 0.74 6.75 -9.67
CA PRO A 12 -0.64 6.53 -9.22
C PRO A 12 -1.11 5.11 -9.50
N LEU A 13 -1.82 4.52 -8.53
CA LEU A 13 -2.46 3.23 -8.72
C LEU A 13 -3.40 3.30 -9.94
N PRO A 14 -3.41 2.28 -10.81
CA PRO A 14 -4.41 2.20 -11.86
C PRO A 14 -5.82 2.28 -11.27
N LYS A 15 -6.73 3.03 -11.89
CA LYS A 15 -8.13 3.12 -11.43
C LYS A 15 -8.81 1.76 -11.22
N LYS A 16 -8.44 0.78 -12.06
CA LYS A 16 -8.92 -0.60 -11.92
C LYS A 16 -8.34 -1.29 -10.68
N CYS A 17 -7.07 -1.07 -10.36
CA CYS A 17 -6.45 -1.58 -9.13
C CYS A 17 -7.17 -1.04 -7.89
N ILE A 18 -7.48 0.26 -7.89
CA ILE A 18 -8.26 0.90 -6.82
C ILE A 18 -9.62 0.19 -6.69
N ALA A 19 -10.41 0.15 -7.78
CA ALA A 19 -11.73 -0.46 -7.77
C ALA A 19 -11.74 -1.96 -7.37
N ASP A 20 -10.74 -2.73 -7.80
CA ASP A 20 -10.64 -4.16 -7.50
C ASP A 20 -10.24 -4.42 -6.03
N CYS A 21 -9.52 -3.49 -5.39
CA CYS A 21 -8.92 -3.70 -4.05
C CYS A 21 -9.61 -2.91 -2.93
N SER A 22 -10.37 -1.85 -3.22
CA SER A 22 -10.98 -0.96 -2.21
C SER A 22 -12.44 -1.29 -1.87
N GLY A 23 -13.00 -2.37 -2.42
CA GLY A 23 -14.39 -2.76 -2.21
C GLY A 23 -14.67 -3.35 -0.82
N SER A 24 -15.95 -3.38 -0.43
CA SER A 24 -16.38 -4.07 0.79
C SER A 24 -16.27 -5.59 0.62
N GLY A 25 -15.49 -6.26 1.47
CA GLY A 25 -15.33 -7.72 1.46
C GLY A 25 -13.87 -8.14 1.46
N ASP A 26 -13.63 -9.43 1.24
CA ASP A 26 -12.28 -9.97 1.08
C ASP A 26 -11.73 -9.66 -0.32
N ALA A 27 -10.65 -8.88 -0.39
CA ALA A 27 -9.97 -8.49 -1.62
C ALA A 27 -8.63 -9.23 -1.84
N THR A 28 -8.33 -10.26 -1.04
CA THR A 28 -7.00 -10.91 -0.98
C THR A 28 -6.49 -11.36 -2.36
N GLU A 29 -7.31 -12.05 -3.15
CA GLU A 29 -6.87 -12.54 -4.47
C GLU A 29 -6.67 -11.41 -5.50
N ASN A 30 -7.47 -10.34 -5.42
CA ASN A 30 -7.30 -9.16 -6.26
C ASN A 30 -5.99 -8.43 -5.91
N VAL A 31 -5.74 -8.22 -4.62
CA VAL A 31 -4.51 -7.59 -4.12
C VAL A 31 -3.29 -8.40 -4.55
N LYS A 32 -3.32 -9.73 -4.38
CA LYS A 32 -2.26 -10.64 -4.81
C LYS A 32 -2.00 -10.57 -6.32
N PHE A 33 -3.06 -10.52 -7.13
CA PHE A 33 -2.93 -10.31 -8.57
C PHE A 33 -2.24 -8.98 -8.88
N TRP A 34 -2.67 -7.88 -8.26
CA TRP A 34 -2.14 -6.55 -8.54
C TRP A 34 -0.70 -6.34 -8.05
N VAL A 35 -0.33 -6.89 -6.88
CA VAL A 35 1.06 -6.90 -6.41
C VAL A 35 1.97 -7.55 -7.45
N LYS A 36 1.59 -8.73 -7.97
CA LYS A 36 2.34 -9.42 -9.02
C LYS A 36 2.34 -8.63 -10.33
N HIS A 37 1.19 -8.11 -10.76
CA HIS A 37 1.02 -7.45 -12.05
C HIS A 37 1.80 -6.12 -12.13
N LEU A 38 1.81 -5.34 -11.06
CA LEU A 38 2.55 -4.09 -10.96
C LEU A 38 4.02 -4.30 -10.62
N GLN A 39 4.42 -5.53 -10.29
CA GLN A 39 5.71 -5.83 -9.66
C GLN A 39 5.93 -4.93 -8.43
N PHE A 40 4.88 -4.79 -7.61
CA PHE A 40 4.86 -3.88 -6.48
C PHE A 40 5.88 -4.31 -5.42
N ASP A 41 6.83 -3.44 -5.14
CA ASP A 41 7.97 -3.74 -4.28
C ASP A 41 8.55 -2.46 -3.65
N GLY A 42 9.37 -2.63 -2.62
CA GLY A 42 10.09 -1.55 -1.96
C GLY A 42 10.76 -2.01 -0.66
N PRO A 43 11.48 -1.14 0.06
CA PRO A 43 12.21 -1.55 1.25
C PRO A 43 11.28 -2.06 2.36
N LYS A 44 11.66 -3.18 2.99
CA LYS A 44 10.88 -3.82 4.06
C LYS A 44 10.54 -2.86 5.19
N ASP A 45 11.53 -2.10 5.65
CA ASP A 45 11.36 -1.18 6.79
C ASP A 45 10.35 -0.07 6.46
N HIS A 46 10.33 0.44 5.22
CA HIS A 46 9.34 1.45 4.83
C HIS A 46 7.92 0.90 4.76
N PHE A 47 7.75 -0.37 4.38
CA PHE A 47 6.42 -1.00 4.37
C PHE A 47 5.94 -1.22 5.79
N LYS A 48 6.85 -1.63 6.68
CA LYS A 48 6.58 -1.75 8.11
C LYS A 48 6.16 -0.42 8.70
N ASP A 49 6.97 0.64 8.56
CA ASP A 49 6.68 1.98 9.05
C ASP A 49 5.33 2.52 8.55
N TYR A 50 5.01 2.27 7.28
CA TYR A 50 3.72 2.67 6.70
C TYR A 50 2.54 1.95 7.38
N LEU A 51 2.65 0.64 7.58
CA LEU A 51 1.60 -0.20 8.16
C LEU A 51 1.44 0.02 9.68
N GLU A 52 2.54 0.31 10.39
CA GLU A 52 2.52 0.68 11.82
C GLU A 52 1.62 1.90 12.06
N GLY A 53 1.62 2.85 11.13
CA GLY A 53 0.75 4.04 11.19
C GLY A 53 -0.75 3.74 11.27
N TYR A 54 -1.18 2.54 10.87
CA TYR A 54 -2.58 2.09 10.96
C TYR A 54 -2.89 1.36 12.28
N GLY A 55 -1.88 0.83 12.97
CA GLY A 55 -2.05 0.10 14.23
C GLY A 55 -2.82 -1.22 14.12
N ALA A 56 -2.95 -1.79 12.91
CA ALA A 56 -3.75 -3.01 12.66
C ALA A 56 -2.95 -4.33 12.72
N TRP A 57 -1.62 -4.26 12.78
CA TRP A 57 -0.72 -5.42 12.79
C TRP A 57 0.33 -5.28 13.90
N ASP A 58 0.71 -6.40 14.51
CA ASP A 58 1.79 -6.45 15.48
C ASP A 58 3.19 -6.59 14.82
N ASP A 59 4.25 -6.36 15.60
CA ASP A 59 5.63 -6.44 15.13
C ASP A 59 5.95 -7.76 14.42
N LYS A 60 5.42 -8.88 14.92
CA LYS A 60 5.67 -10.22 14.39
C LYS A 60 4.99 -10.39 13.03
N GLN A 61 3.77 -9.90 12.87
CA GLN A 61 3.06 -9.90 11.59
C GLN A 61 3.77 -9.02 10.57
N LEU A 62 4.38 -7.92 10.99
CA LEU A 62 5.09 -6.97 10.13
C LEU A 62 6.49 -7.44 9.73
N GLU A 63 6.99 -8.56 10.25
CA GLU A 63 8.25 -9.14 9.79
C GLU A 63 8.14 -9.84 8.41
N ASP A 64 6.94 -10.20 7.98
CA ASP A 64 6.71 -10.81 6.67
C ASP A 64 6.57 -9.74 5.57
N HIS A 65 7.64 -9.59 4.78
CA HIS A 65 7.69 -8.57 3.74
C HIS A 65 6.73 -8.85 2.57
N GLU A 66 6.51 -10.13 2.22
CA GLU A 66 5.60 -10.48 1.11
C GLU A 66 4.14 -10.22 1.49
N GLU A 67 3.79 -10.52 2.74
CA GLU A 67 2.50 -10.11 3.31
C GLU A 67 2.35 -8.59 3.38
N ASN A 68 3.40 -7.87 3.76
CA ASN A 68 3.36 -6.42 3.82
C ASN A 68 3.16 -5.77 2.44
N LYS A 69 3.67 -6.35 1.35
CA LYS A 69 3.37 -5.86 -0.02
C LYS A 69 1.88 -5.83 -0.30
N MET A 70 1.19 -6.90 0.07
CA MET A 70 -0.25 -7.01 -0.10
C MET A 70 -0.99 -6.00 0.78
N ARG A 71 -0.62 -5.91 2.07
CA ARG A 71 -1.25 -4.96 3.02
C ARG A 71 -1.09 -3.52 2.58
N VAL A 72 0.11 -3.11 2.17
CA VAL A 72 0.39 -1.74 1.71
C VAL A 72 -0.43 -1.42 0.47
N LEU A 73 -0.44 -2.30 -0.54
CA LEU A 73 -1.22 -2.08 -1.75
C LEU A 73 -2.72 -1.96 -1.45
N TRP A 74 -3.22 -2.80 -0.55
CA TRP A 74 -4.62 -2.75 -0.12
C TRP A 74 -4.95 -1.43 0.59
N CYS A 75 -4.19 -1.06 1.62
CA CYS A 75 -4.39 0.19 2.36
C CYS A 75 -4.29 1.42 1.43
N TRP A 76 -3.34 1.41 0.49
CA TRP A 76 -3.20 2.50 -0.47
C TRP A 76 -4.40 2.58 -1.42
N ALA A 77 -4.90 1.45 -1.93
CA ALA A 77 -6.11 1.42 -2.74
C ALA A 77 -7.34 1.95 -1.99
N CYS A 78 -7.52 1.55 -0.72
CA CYS A 78 -8.60 2.08 0.13
C CYS A 78 -8.47 3.59 0.33
N ASN A 79 -7.28 4.08 0.68
CA ASN A 79 -7.04 5.51 0.83
C ASN A 79 -7.33 6.30 -0.48
N CYS A 80 -6.90 5.76 -1.64
CA CYS A 80 -7.21 6.37 -2.94
C CYS A 80 -8.71 6.38 -3.25
N PHE A 81 -9.46 5.40 -2.77
CA PHE A 81 -10.91 5.36 -2.98
C PHE A 81 -11.63 6.36 -2.09
N ASP A 82 -11.25 6.43 -0.81
CA ASP A 82 -11.86 7.31 0.18
C ASP A 82 -11.49 8.79 -0.03
N ASP A 83 -10.24 9.06 -0.42
CA ASP A 83 -9.73 10.40 -0.71
C ASP A 83 -8.82 10.40 -1.96
N PRO A 84 -9.42 10.38 -3.16
CA PRO A 84 -8.72 10.22 -4.44
C PRO A 84 -7.73 11.32 -4.79
N VAL A 85 -7.83 12.51 -4.18
CA VAL A 85 -6.92 13.63 -4.48
C VAL A 85 -5.71 13.63 -3.54
N SER A 86 -5.88 13.18 -2.30
CA SER A 86 -4.81 13.19 -1.30
C SER A 86 -3.83 12.02 -1.40
N TYR A 87 -4.24 10.89 -2.00
CA TYR A 87 -3.46 9.65 -2.02
C TYR A 87 -3.10 9.13 -3.40
N ASP A 88 -3.17 9.98 -4.43
CA ASP A 88 -2.79 9.64 -5.81
C ASP A 88 -1.33 9.13 -5.94
N TYR A 89 -0.49 9.27 -4.91
CA TYR A 89 0.89 8.75 -4.88
C TYR A 89 1.21 8.10 -3.54
N LEU A 90 1.92 6.96 -3.57
CA LEU A 90 2.51 6.35 -2.38
C LEU A 90 4.01 6.71 -2.33
N TYR A 91 4.45 7.14 -1.15
CA TYR A 91 5.79 7.65 -0.92
C TYR A 91 6.56 6.69 0.00
N LEU A 92 7.24 5.71 -0.60
CA LEU A 92 8.12 4.76 0.09
C LEU A 92 9.56 5.18 -0.26
N GLU A 93 10.42 5.43 0.73
CA GLU A 93 11.81 5.82 0.48
C GLU A 93 12.61 4.68 -0.19
N ARG A 94 13.80 5.00 -0.72
CA ARG A 94 14.80 4.03 -1.22
C ARG A 94 15.52 3.33 -0.08
#